data_AF-A0A5J6MN31-F1
#
_entry.id   AF-A0A5J6MN31-F1
#
_cell.length_a   1.000
_cell.length_b   1.000
_cell.length_c   1.000
_cell.angle_alpha   90.00
_cell.angle_beta   90.00
_cell.angle_gamma   90.00
#
_symmetry.space_group_name_H-M   'P 1'
#
loop_
_entity.id
_entity.type
_entity.pdbx_description
1 polymer ?
#
loop_
_entity_poly.entity_id
_entity_poly.type
_entity_poly.pdbx_seq_one_letter_code
_entity_poly.pdbx_strand_id
1 'polypeptide(L)'
;MGDMSISYLQAETLFREAISALSSPGVYFSSDEYETLKRQAAEALTGLDTPLEGFFDIVTGSADGGRLGHPGLGAALSFPRRFLRASSLKMLPGATQTASNKLIRQHFYLGLISHFLLRTFPTRSETGRVDVAALLAEWFPSSLVANELMRQYSKDANDLPLRIFEWHFERDTKLVVRGVFGFGFWRTAKAKSFFRNMYFAGARLGMMFDLATRADVQLRDVY
;
A
#
# COMPACT_ATOMS: atom_id res chain seq x y z
N MET A 1 21.56 5.63 -10.74
CA MET A 1 20.45 4.75 -10.31
C MET A 1 19.22 5.62 -10.27
N GLY A 2 18.30 5.44 -11.23
CA GLY A 2 17.09 6.25 -11.32
C GLY A 2 16.19 6.02 -10.12
N ASP A 3 15.54 7.08 -9.65
CA ASP A 3 14.53 7.04 -8.62
C ASP A 3 13.45 6.01 -9.02
N MET A 4 13.33 4.95 -8.22
CA MET A 4 12.35 3.87 -8.40
C MET A 4 11.14 4.08 -7.48
N SER A 5 10.88 5.32 -7.07
CA SER A 5 9.63 5.71 -6.43
C SER A 5 8.49 5.52 -7.43
N ILE A 6 7.38 4.95 -6.95
CA ILE A 6 6.16 4.91 -7.73
C ILE A 6 5.48 6.23 -7.48
N SER A 7 5.42 7.05 -8.53
CA SER A 7 4.78 8.35 -8.38
C SER A 7 3.30 8.16 -8.10
N TYR A 8 2.74 9.09 -7.34
CA TYR A 8 1.30 9.24 -7.14
C TYR A 8 0.49 8.99 -8.43
N LEU A 9 0.94 9.59 -9.55
CA LEU A 9 0.31 9.48 -10.87
C LEU A 9 0.24 8.04 -11.37
N GLN A 10 1.25 7.22 -11.12
CA GLN A 10 1.23 5.80 -11.50
C GLN A 10 0.19 5.02 -10.69
N ALA A 11 0.08 5.28 -9.39
CA ALA A 11 -0.93 4.63 -8.55
C ALA A 11 -2.36 5.09 -8.90
N GLU A 12 -2.57 6.39 -9.16
CA GLU A 12 -3.84 6.94 -9.66
C GLU A 12 -4.23 6.30 -11.00
N THR A 13 -3.28 6.18 -11.94
CA THR A 13 -3.54 5.56 -13.24
C THR A 13 -3.99 4.11 -13.09
N LEU A 14 -3.28 3.32 -12.28
CA LEU A 14 -3.66 1.94 -11.98
C LEU A 14 -5.05 1.85 -11.34
N PHE A 15 -5.38 2.76 -10.43
CA PHE A 15 -6.70 2.83 -9.82
C PHE A 15 -7.79 3.09 -10.88
N ARG A 16 -7.60 4.10 -11.75
CA ARG A 16 -8.57 4.45 -12.80
C ARG A 16 -8.80 3.30 -13.78
N GLU A 17 -7.73 2.62 -14.17
CA GLU A 17 -7.80 1.43 -15.03
C GLU A 17 -8.58 0.30 -14.34
N ALA A 18 -8.30 0.05 -13.06
CA ALA A 18 -8.99 -0.99 -12.28
C ALA A 18 -10.49 -0.70 -12.18
N ILE A 19 -10.88 0.53 -11.81
CA ILE A 19 -12.28 0.94 -11.69
C ILE A 19 -12.99 0.84 -13.04
N SER A 20 -12.35 1.30 -14.13
CA SER A 20 -12.92 1.22 -15.48
C SER A 20 -13.12 -0.23 -15.95
N ALA A 21 -12.27 -1.16 -15.50
CA ALA A 21 -12.39 -2.58 -15.82
C ALA A 21 -13.42 -3.32 -14.94
N LEU A 22 -13.62 -2.87 -13.70
CA LEU A 22 -14.44 -3.56 -12.69
C LEU A 22 -15.87 -2.97 -12.56
N SER A 23 -16.09 -1.77 -13.09
CA SER A 23 -17.33 -1.03 -12.94
C SER A 23 -17.56 -0.10 -14.14
N SER A 24 -18.71 0.56 -14.18
CA SER A 24 -19.00 1.63 -15.13
C SER A 24 -18.89 2.98 -14.40
N PRO A 25 -17.70 3.63 -14.39
CA PRO A 25 -17.50 4.85 -13.60
C PRO A 25 -18.33 6.05 -14.11
N GLY A 26 -18.92 5.96 -15.31
CA GLY A 26 -19.69 7.05 -15.91
C GLY A 26 -18.85 8.34 -15.97
N VAL A 27 -19.37 9.40 -15.36
CA VAL A 27 -18.70 10.71 -15.27
C VAL A 27 -17.90 10.90 -13.97
N TYR A 28 -17.69 9.84 -13.17
CA TYR A 28 -17.00 9.96 -11.87
C TYR A 28 -15.62 10.61 -12.00
N PHE A 29 -14.80 10.15 -12.93
CA PHE A 29 -13.45 10.69 -13.14
C PHE A 29 -13.40 12.11 -13.72
N SER A 30 -14.54 12.68 -14.11
CA SER A 30 -14.68 14.06 -14.55
C SER A 30 -15.45 14.92 -13.54
N SER A 31 -15.78 14.38 -12.36
CA SER A 31 -16.53 15.09 -11.33
C SER A 31 -15.61 15.96 -10.46
N ASP A 32 -16.17 17.06 -9.94
CA ASP A 32 -15.48 17.93 -8.97
C ASP A 32 -15.12 17.19 -7.67
N GLU A 33 -15.92 16.19 -7.30
CA GLU A 33 -15.64 15.31 -6.17
C GLU A 33 -14.34 14.54 -6.40
N TYR A 34 -14.18 13.88 -7.55
CA TYR A 34 -12.97 13.14 -7.87
C TYR A 34 -11.74 14.05 -7.91
N GLU A 35 -11.83 15.22 -8.54
CA GLU A 35 -10.71 16.19 -8.56
C GLU A 35 -10.35 16.70 -7.16
N THR A 36 -11.33 16.87 -6.28
CA THR A 36 -11.10 17.21 -4.87
C THR A 36 -10.40 16.08 -4.12
N LEU A 37 -10.88 14.85 -4.23
CA LEU A 37 -10.26 13.67 -3.60
C LEU A 37 -8.84 13.45 -4.11
N LYS A 38 -8.63 13.65 -5.42
CA LYS A 38 -7.33 13.57 -6.08
C LYS A 38 -6.34 14.56 -5.49
N ARG A 39 -6.71 15.85 -5.41
CA ARG A 39 -5.87 16.89 -4.79
C ARG A 39 -5.52 16.55 -3.34
N GLN A 40 -6.50 16.17 -2.53
CA GLN A 40 -6.28 15.81 -1.13
C GLN A 40 -5.37 14.57 -0.99
N ALA A 41 -5.53 13.57 -1.86
CA ALA A 41 -4.69 12.38 -1.86
C ALA A 41 -3.23 12.72 -2.20
N ALA A 42 -3.00 13.62 -3.16
CA ALA A 42 -1.67 14.08 -3.53
C ALA A 42 -0.99 14.86 -2.39
N GLU A 43 -1.73 15.74 -1.70
CA GLU A 43 -1.26 16.47 -0.53
C GLU A 43 -0.87 15.51 0.62
N ALA A 44 -1.75 14.55 0.95
CA ALA A 44 -1.47 13.55 1.98
C ALA A 44 -0.23 12.71 1.64
N LEU A 45 -0.10 12.27 0.39
CA LEU A 45 1.04 11.48 -0.06
C LEU A 45 2.36 12.23 0.01
N THR A 46 2.36 13.52 -0.30
CA THR A 46 3.56 14.37 -0.19
C THR A 46 4.13 14.32 1.23
N GLY A 47 3.26 14.30 2.26
CA GLY A 47 3.67 14.17 3.66
C GLY A 47 4.08 12.75 4.08
N LEU A 48 3.61 11.72 3.37
CA LEU A 48 3.85 10.31 3.71
C LEU A 48 5.06 9.70 2.99
N ASP A 49 5.42 10.19 1.81
CA ASP A 49 6.32 9.49 0.88
C ASP A 49 7.72 9.25 1.46
N THR A 50 8.37 10.31 1.97
CA THR A 50 9.70 10.19 2.57
C THR A 50 9.68 9.35 3.86
N PRO A 51 8.76 9.55 4.82
CA PRO A 51 8.64 8.71 6.01
C PRO A 51 8.42 7.22 5.73
N LEU A 52 7.75 6.87 4.62
CA LEU A 52 7.48 5.48 4.22
C LEU A 52 8.72 4.72 3.75
N GLU A 53 9.82 5.39 3.41
CA GLU A 53 11.06 4.72 3.03
C GLU A 53 11.58 3.78 4.13
N GLY A 54 11.39 4.15 5.40
CA GLY A 54 11.75 3.27 6.52
C GLY A 54 10.95 1.94 6.51
N PHE A 55 9.68 1.98 6.13
CA PHE A 55 8.86 0.78 5.96
C PHE A 55 9.32 -0.04 4.75
N PHE A 56 9.59 0.59 3.62
CA PHE A 56 10.08 -0.13 2.43
C PHE A 56 11.47 -0.73 2.64
N ASP A 57 12.37 -0.06 3.38
CA ASP A 57 13.66 -0.63 3.77
C ASP A 57 13.48 -1.95 4.53
N ILE A 58 12.47 -2.05 5.39
CA ILE A 58 12.17 -3.28 6.13
C ILE A 58 11.62 -4.36 5.19
N VAL A 59 10.61 -4.03 4.38
CA VAL A 59 9.98 -4.97 3.44
C VAL A 59 10.98 -5.48 2.40
N THR A 60 11.96 -4.67 2.03
CA THR A 60 13.04 -5.02 1.09
C THR A 60 14.25 -5.68 1.77
N GLY A 61 14.23 -5.83 3.10
CA GLY A 61 15.27 -6.50 3.89
C GLY A 61 16.55 -5.66 4.13
N SER A 62 16.50 -4.36 3.89
CA SER A 62 17.57 -3.40 4.18
C SER A 62 17.59 -2.94 5.65
N ALA A 63 16.49 -3.13 6.39
CA ALA A 63 16.36 -2.81 7.81
C ALA A 63 15.58 -3.90 8.58
N ASP A 64 15.60 -3.85 9.91
CA ASP A 64 15.07 -4.88 10.83
C ASP A 64 13.79 -4.48 11.59
N GLY A 65 13.36 -3.21 11.48
CA GLY A 65 12.21 -2.66 12.19
C GLY A 65 12.55 -1.72 13.35
N GLY A 66 13.83 -1.60 13.75
CA GLY A 66 14.22 -0.79 14.90
C GLY A 66 13.83 0.69 14.80
N ARG A 67 13.92 1.28 13.60
CA ARG A 67 13.52 2.69 13.34
C ARG A 67 12.03 2.97 13.53
N LEU A 68 11.19 1.94 13.46
CA LEU A 68 9.75 2.05 13.70
C LEU A 68 9.37 1.59 15.11
N GLY A 69 10.34 1.37 16.01
CA GLY A 69 10.09 0.96 17.40
C GLY A 69 9.87 -0.55 17.59
N HIS A 70 10.07 -1.37 16.57
CA HIS A 70 9.75 -2.80 16.60
C HIS A 70 10.88 -3.67 16.04
N PRO A 71 12.01 -3.81 16.75
CA PRO A 71 13.13 -4.63 16.31
C PRO A 71 12.70 -6.09 16.11
N GLY A 72 13.14 -6.71 15.02
CA GLY A 72 12.88 -8.13 14.71
C GLY A 72 11.63 -8.39 13.86
N LEU A 73 10.67 -7.46 13.78
CA LEU A 73 9.50 -7.61 12.90
C LEU A 73 9.87 -7.62 11.42
N GLY A 74 11.05 -7.10 11.04
CA GLY A 74 11.48 -7.07 9.66
C GLY A 74 11.64 -8.44 9.00
N ALA A 75 11.94 -9.50 9.77
CA ALA A 75 11.99 -10.85 9.22
C ALA A 75 10.62 -11.34 8.73
N ALA A 76 9.53 -10.93 9.38
CA ALA A 76 8.16 -11.30 9.01
C ALA A 76 7.64 -10.51 7.81
N LEU A 77 8.14 -9.29 7.57
CA LEU A 77 7.73 -8.44 6.43
C LEU A 77 8.64 -8.57 5.20
N SER A 78 9.88 -9.04 5.37
CA SER A 78 10.86 -9.04 4.29
C SER A 78 10.48 -9.99 3.14
N PHE A 79 10.11 -9.42 1.99
CA PHE A 79 9.81 -10.16 0.77
C PHE A 79 10.99 -11.03 0.28
N PRO A 80 12.22 -10.50 0.11
CA PRO A 80 13.34 -11.32 -0.37
C PRO A 80 13.64 -12.51 0.54
N ARG A 81 13.55 -12.35 1.86
CA ARG A 81 13.79 -13.45 2.80
C ARG A 81 12.72 -14.52 2.67
N ARG A 82 11.45 -14.11 2.66
CA ARG A 82 10.30 -15.02 2.63
C ARG A 82 10.13 -15.74 1.30
N PHE A 83 10.42 -15.06 0.20
CA PHE A 83 10.04 -15.52 -1.13
C PHE A 83 11.21 -15.76 -2.06
N LEU A 84 12.37 -15.16 -1.86
CA LEU A 84 13.50 -15.24 -2.81
C LEU A 84 14.76 -15.84 -2.19
N ARG A 85 14.71 -16.26 -0.92
CA ARG A 85 15.84 -16.84 -0.16
C ARG A 85 17.07 -15.91 -0.14
N ALA A 86 16.84 -14.60 -0.16
CA ALA A 86 17.88 -13.58 -0.08
C ALA A 86 17.69 -12.73 1.18
N SER A 87 18.77 -12.21 1.76
CA SER A 87 18.67 -11.39 2.98
C SER A 87 18.08 -10.00 2.72
N SER A 88 18.27 -9.47 1.50
CA SER A 88 17.74 -8.20 1.02
C SER A 88 17.57 -8.20 -0.51
N LEU A 89 16.84 -7.22 -1.06
CA LEU A 89 16.70 -7.07 -2.51
C LEU A 89 18.01 -6.72 -3.22
N LYS A 90 18.97 -6.09 -2.52
CA LYS A 90 20.26 -5.67 -3.11
C LYS A 90 21.15 -6.85 -3.50
N MET A 91 20.88 -8.04 -2.99
CA MET A 91 21.62 -9.27 -3.31
C MET A 91 21.08 -10.01 -4.54
N LEU A 92 19.95 -9.56 -5.09
CA LEU A 92 19.29 -10.24 -6.20
C LEU A 92 19.78 -9.71 -7.56
N PRO A 93 19.62 -10.50 -8.64
CA PRO A 93 19.85 -10.01 -9.99
C PRO A 93 19.00 -8.77 -10.29
N GLY A 94 19.56 -7.81 -11.04
CA GLY A 94 18.95 -6.50 -11.27
C GLY A 94 17.49 -6.55 -11.75
N ALA A 95 17.15 -7.46 -12.67
CA ALA A 95 15.77 -7.64 -13.13
C ALA A 95 14.82 -8.07 -11.99
N THR A 96 15.25 -8.99 -11.12
CA THR A 96 14.46 -9.47 -9.97
C THR A 96 14.35 -8.38 -8.90
N GLN A 97 15.44 -7.66 -8.63
CA GLN A 97 15.46 -6.54 -7.70
C GLN A 97 14.47 -5.45 -8.13
N THR A 98 14.57 -4.97 -9.37
CA THR A 98 13.69 -3.92 -9.92
C THR A 98 12.24 -4.36 -9.92
N ALA A 99 11.94 -5.58 -10.39
CA ALA A 99 10.59 -6.12 -10.41
C ALA A 99 10.00 -6.25 -8.99
N SER A 100 10.78 -6.71 -8.02
CA SER A 100 10.33 -6.85 -6.63
C SER A 100 10.04 -5.50 -5.99
N ASN A 101 10.96 -4.55 -6.12
CA ASN A 101 10.77 -3.20 -5.57
C ASN A 101 9.53 -2.53 -6.17
N LYS A 102 9.37 -2.63 -7.50
CA LYS A 102 8.20 -2.12 -8.21
C LYS A 102 6.91 -2.74 -7.67
N LEU A 103 6.80 -4.07 -7.62
CA LEU A 103 5.56 -4.72 -7.17
C LEU A 103 5.21 -4.39 -5.71
N ILE A 104 6.21 -4.38 -4.81
CA ILE A 104 6.00 -4.03 -3.39
C ILE A 104 5.38 -2.63 -3.26
N ARG A 105 5.98 -1.65 -3.93
CA ARG A 105 5.49 -0.27 -3.92
C ARG A 105 4.14 -0.14 -4.63
N GLN A 106 3.95 -0.82 -5.78
CA GLN A 106 2.70 -0.73 -6.56
C GLN A 106 1.51 -1.17 -5.72
N HIS A 107 1.60 -2.35 -5.09
CA HIS A 107 0.51 -2.87 -4.26
C HIS A 107 0.23 -1.96 -3.08
N PHE A 108 1.28 -1.49 -2.39
CA PHE A 108 1.12 -0.59 -1.25
C PHE A 108 0.43 0.72 -1.63
N TYR A 109 0.98 1.46 -2.61
CA TYR A 109 0.43 2.75 -3.02
C TYR A 109 -0.94 2.61 -3.68
N LEU A 110 -1.19 1.53 -4.44
CA LEU A 110 -2.52 1.29 -5.01
C LEU A 110 -3.56 1.11 -3.90
N GLY A 111 -3.21 0.43 -2.80
CA GLY A 111 -4.09 0.30 -1.63
C GLY A 111 -4.36 1.63 -0.94
N LEU A 112 -3.30 2.41 -0.70
CA LEU A 112 -3.40 3.74 -0.10
C LEU A 112 -4.28 4.69 -0.94
N ILE A 113 -4.04 4.74 -2.26
CA ILE A 113 -4.84 5.54 -3.20
C ILE A 113 -6.27 5.04 -3.33
N SER A 114 -6.47 3.72 -3.35
CA SER A 114 -7.83 3.17 -3.37
C SER A 114 -8.63 3.65 -2.16
N HIS A 115 -8.01 3.78 -0.98
CA HIS A 115 -8.71 4.35 0.18
C HIS A 115 -9.06 5.82 -0.04
N PHE A 116 -8.07 6.67 -0.36
CA PHE A 116 -8.30 8.11 -0.52
C PHE A 116 -9.28 8.46 -1.64
N LEU A 117 -9.33 7.67 -2.72
CA LEU A 117 -10.21 7.93 -3.87
C LEU A 117 -11.54 7.18 -3.81
N LEU A 118 -11.76 6.27 -2.86
CA LEU A 118 -13.08 5.62 -2.66
C LEU A 118 -13.85 6.18 -1.46
N ARG A 119 -13.18 6.94 -0.59
CA ARG A 119 -13.78 7.48 0.63
C ARG A 119 -13.58 8.99 0.68
N THR A 120 -14.66 9.69 0.94
CA THR A 120 -14.62 11.13 1.25
C THR A 120 -14.41 11.31 2.75
N PHE A 121 -13.45 12.15 3.12
CA PHE A 121 -13.15 12.46 4.52
C PHE A 121 -12.98 13.97 4.70
N PRO A 122 -13.89 14.65 5.41
CA PRO A 122 -13.96 16.12 5.42
C PRO A 122 -12.66 16.80 5.87
N THR A 123 -11.92 16.18 6.78
CA THR A 123 -10.70 16.77 7.36
C THR A 123 -9.41 16.31 6.66
N ARG A 124 -9.46 15.54 5.57
CA ARG A 124 -8.24 14.99 4.93
C ARG A 124 -7.22 16.07 4.52
N SER A 125 -7.69 17.25 4.14
CA SER A 125 -6.84 18.40 3.79
C SER A 125 -6.12 19.02 4.99
N GLU A 126 -6.48 18.67 6.23
CA GLU A 126 -5.82 19.14 7.46
C GLU A 126 -4.52 18.34 7.72
N THR A 127 -3.71 18.12 6.69
CA THR A 127 -2.50 17.27 6.72
C THR A 127 -1.48 17.75 7.75
N GLY A 128 -1.42 19.06 8.01
CA GLY A 128 -0.55 19.67 9.02
C GLY A 128 -0.85 19.27 10.47
N ARG A 129 -1.99 18.61 10.73
CA ARG A 129 -2.35 18.08 12.06
C ARG A 129 -1.78 16.69 12.32
N VAL A 130 -1.32 16.00 11.29
CA VAL A 130 -0.88 14.61 11.39
C VAL A 130 0.57 14.55 11.84
N ASP A 131 0.82 14.03 13.03
CA ASP A 131 2.16 13.55 13.40
C ASP A 131 2.43 12.23 12.66
N VAL A 132 3.07 12.36 11.49
CA VAL A 132 3.35 11.21 10.62
C VAL A 132 4.28 10.19 11.29
N ALA A 133 5.21 10.63 12.14
CA ALA A 133 6.12 9.71 12.81
C ALA A 133 5.37 8.85 13.84
N ALA A 134 4.53 9.47 14.67
CA ALA A 134 3.68 8.75 15.62
C ALA A 134 2.68 7.83 14.90
N LEU A 135 2.04 8.33 13.83
CA LEU A 135 1.13 7.56 12.99
C LEU A 135 1.79 6.28 12.45
N LEU A 136 3.01 6.39 11.89
CA LEU A 136 3.71 5.25 11.33
C LEU A 136 4.17 4.25 12.40
N ALA A 137 4.60 4.73 13.56
CA ALA A 137 4.96 3.86 14.68
C ALA A 137 3.76 3.02 15.15
N GLU A 138 2.57 3.63 15.25
CA GLU A 138 1.34 2.93 15.63
C GLU A 138 0.83 2.00 14.51
N TRP A 139 0.89 2.47 13.25
CA TRP A 139 0.44 1.71 12.10
C TRP A 139 1.31 0.46 11.84
N PHE A 140 2.62 0.54 12.04
CA PHE A 140 3.56 -0.47 11.57
C PHE A 140 3.26 -1.90 12.06
N PRO A 141 3.00 -2.17 13.36
CA PRO A 141 2.62 -3.51 13.81
C PRO A 141 1.37 -4.06 13.11
N SER A 142 0.38 -3.19 12.89
CA SER A 142 -0.88 -3.57 12.25
C SER A 142 -0.70 -3.91 10.76
N SER A 143 0.36 -3.41 10.13
CA SER A 143 0.67 -3.69 8.72
C SER A 143 0.93 -5.19 8.45
N LEU A 144 1.33 -5.97 9.46
CA LEU A 144 1.60 -7.40 9.35
C LEU A 144 0.36 -8.25 9.06
N VAL A 145 -0.80 -7.77 9.50
CA VAL A 145 -2.10 -8.47 9.45
C VAL A 145 -3.19 -7.56 8.89
N ALA A 146 -2.79 -6.59 8.06
CA ALA A 146 -3.70 -5.59 7.52
C ALA A 146 -4.80 -6.21 6.66
N ASN A 147 -4.52 -7.31 5.97
CA ASN A 147 -5.53 -8.06 5.22
C ASN A 147 -6.69 -8.52 6.12
N GLU A 148 -6.38 -9.02 7.31
CA GLU A 148 -7.37 -9.49 8.28
C GLU A 148 -8.14 -8.32 8.89
N LEU A 149 -7.43 -7.25 9.27
CA LEU A 149 -8.01 -6.04 9.87
C LEU A 149 -8.93 -5.29 8.89
N MET A 150 -8.60 -5.28 7.60
CA MET A 150 -9.35 -4.55 6.57
C MET A 150 -10.47 -5.37 5.93
N ARG A 151 -10.78 -6.57 6.46
CA ARG A 151 -11.83 -7.44 5.90
C ARG A 151 -13.21 -6.78 5.93
N GLN A 152 -13.58 -6.14 7.05
CA GLN A 152 -14.88 -5.47 7.16
C GLN A 152 -14.94 -4.22 6.27
N TYR A 153 -13.86 -3.43 6.25
CA TYR A 153 -13.71 -2.28 5.36
C TYR A 153 -13.99 -2.64 3.89
N SER A 154 -13.44 -3.77 3.40
CA SER A 154 -13.69 -4.24 2.04
C SER A 154 -15.18 -4.55 1.81
N LYS A 155 -15.80 -5.28 2.75
CA LYS A 155 -17.23 -5.63 2.67
C LYS A 155 -18.12 -4.39 2.65
N ASP A 156 -17.84 -3.41 3.50
CA ASP A 156 -18.56 -2.13 3.56
C ASP A 156 -18.36 -1.27 2.31
N ALA A 157 -17.42 -1.64 1.44
CA ALA A 157 -17.19 -1.06 0.13
C ALA A 157 -17.63 -2.00 -1.01
N ASN A 158 -18.55 -2.93 -0.75
CA ASN A 158 -19.04 -3.94 -1.72
C ASN A 158 -17.90 -4.73 -2.37
N ASP A 159 -16.87 -5.04 -1.59
CA ASP A 159 -15.64 -5.73 -2.00
C ASP A 159 -14.86 -5.06 -3.15
N LEU A 160 -15.16 -3.79 -3.47
CA LEU A 160 -14.45 -3.06 -4.51
C LEU A 160 -12.93 -2.98 -4.26
N PRO A 161 -12.43 -2.68 -3.04
CA PRO A 161 -10.99 -2.69 -2.78
C PRO A 161 -10.34 -4.05 -3.05
N LEU A 162 -10.98 -5.14 -2.61
CA LEU A 162 -10.48 -6.50 -2.89
C LEU A 162 -10.48 -6.78 -4.39
N ARG A 163 -11.51 -6.38 -5.12
CA ARG A 163 -11.60 -6.56 -6.58
C ARG A 163 -10.53 -5.78 -7.33
N ILE A 164 -10.18 -4.56 -6.89
CA ILE A 164 -9.07 -3.77 -7.45
C ILE A 164 -7.75 -4.52 -7.29
N PHE A 165 -7.47 -5.04 -6.08
CA PHE A 165 -6.29 -5.86 -5.82
C PHE A 165 -6.26 -7.10 -6.73
N GLU A 166 -7.35 -7.86 -6.77
CA GLU A 166 -7.45 -9.09 -7.56
C GLU A 166 -7.19 -8.82 -9.05
N TRP A 167 -7.80 -7.77 -9.60
CA TRP A 167 -7.58 -7.34 -10.98
C TRP A 167 -6.10 -7.01 -11.25
N HIS A 168 -5.47 -6.19 -10.41
CA HIS A 168 -4.06 -5.81 -10.61
C HIS A 168 -3.12 -7.01 -10.44
N PHE A 169 -3.43 -7.90 -9.48
CA PHE A 169 -2.65 -9.11 -9.26
C PHE A 169 -2.71 -10.04 -10.48
N GLU A 170 -3.90 -10.32 -11.00
CA GLU A 170 -4.08 -11.24 -12.12
C GLU A 170 -3.53 -10.67 -13.44
N ARG A 171 -3.68 -9.36 -13.67
CA ARG A 171 -3.20 -8.68 -14.90
C ARG A 171 -1.68 -8.56 -14.95
N ASP A 172 -1.07 -8.00 -13.91
CA ASP A 172 0.34 -7.54 -13.97
C ASP A 172 1.25 -8.40 -13.08
N THR A 173 0.84 -8.62 -11.83
CA THR A 173 1.73 -9.20 -10.80
C THR A 173 1.99 -10.68 -11.04
N LYS A 174 0.95 -11.43 -11.42
CA LYS A 174 1.04 -12.88 -11.63
C LYS A 174 2.02 -13.25 -12.73
N LEU A 175 2.09 -12.45 -13.80
CA LEU A 175 3.05 -12.64 -14.89
C LEU A 175 4.49 -12.49 -14.40
N VAL A 176 4.76 -11.45 -13.62
CA VAL A 176 6.10 -11.22 -13.03
C VAL A 176 6.46 -12.33 -12.05
N VAL A 177 5.53 -12.70 -11.17
CA VAL A 177 5.76 -13.72 -10.13
C VAL A 177 6.03 -15.10 -10.74
N ARG A 178 5.33 -15.47 -11.82
CA ARG A 178 5.54 -16.75 -12.49
C ARG A 178 6.73 -16.73 -13.44
N GLY A 179 6.91 -15.66 -14.19
CA GLY A 179 7.98 -15.51 -15.18
C GLY A 179 9.32 -15.12 -14.57
N VAL A 180 9.41 -13.92 -13.99
CA VAL A 180 10.66 -13.36 -13.46
C VAL A 180 11.12 -14.10 -12.21
N PHE A 181 10.20 -14.41 -11.29
CA PHE A 181 10.57 -15.08 -10.03
C PHE A 181 10.52 -16.61 -10.10
N GLY A 182 9.97 -17.19 -11.17
CA GLY A 182 9.86 -18.63 -11.34
C GLY A 182 8.98 -19.32 -10.30
N PHE A 183 7.96 -18.64 -9.75
CA PHE A 183 7.10 -19.25 -8.73
C PHE A 183 6.09 -20.21 -9.35
N GLY A 184 6.12 -21.47 -8.93
CA GLY A 184 5.03 -22.42 -9.17
C GLY A 184 3.76 -22.06 -8.39
N PHE A 185 2.67 -22.80 -8.65
CA PHE A 185 1.32 -22.51 -8.16
C PHE A 185 1.24 -22.16 -6.66
N TRP A 186 1.80 -23.00 -5.80
CA TRP A 186 1.80 -22.79 -4.34
C TRP A 186 2.52 -21.52 -3.90
N ARG A 187 3.66 -21.20 -4.53
CA ARG A 187 4.42 -19.98 -4.23
C ARG A 187 3.72 -18.74 -4.80
N THR A 188 3.06 -18.86 -5.95
CA THR A 188 2.19 -17.80 -6.47
C THR A 188 1.06 -17.47 -5.49
N ALA A 189 0.39 -18.48 -4.92
CA ALA A 189 -0.68 -18.26 -3.95
C ALA A 189 -0.17 -17.58 -2.66
N LYS A 190 0.99 -17.99 -2.14
CA LYS A 190 1.63 -17.32 -0.98
C LYS A 190 2.03 -15.89 -1.29
N ALA A 191 2.57 -15.63 -2.49
CA ALA A 191 2.92 -14.29 -2.94
C ALA A 191 1.67 -13.40 -3.09
N LYS A 192 0.56 -13.95 -3.61
CA LYS A 192 -0.74 -13.28 -3.67
C LYS A 192 -1.19 -12.81 -2.29
N SER A 193 -1.14 -13.69 -1.29
CA SER A 193 -1.46 -13.35 0.10
C SER A 193 -0.58 -12.22 0.63
N PHE A 194 0.73 -12.27 0.37
CA PHE A 194 1.67 -11.21 0.74
C PHE A 194 1.32 -9.86 0.10
N PHE A 195 1.12 -9.81 -1.22
CA PHE A 195 0.80 -8.57 -1.92
C PHE A 195 -0.59 -8.04 -1.54
N ARG A 196 -1.55 -8.92 -1.24
CA ARG A 196 -2.85 -8.51 -0.70
C ARG A 196 -2.70 -7.83 0.66
N ASN A 197 -1.86 -8.39 1.53
CA ASN A 197 -1.55 -7.76 2.81
C ASN A 197 -0.85 -6.41 2.61
N MET A 198 0.10 -6.30 1.67
CA MET A 198 0.73 -5.01 1.33
C MET A 198 -0.28 -3.96 0.84
N TYR A 199 -1.21 -4.37 -0.03
CA TYR A 199 -2.31 -3.52 -0.51
C TYR A 199 -3.16 -3.02 0.66
N PHE A 200 -3.65 -3.92 1.51
CA PHE A 200 -4.47 -3.50 2.64
C PHE A 200 -3.69 -2.75 3.72
N ALA A 201 -2.37 -2.96 3.84
CA ALA A 201 -1.52 -2.17 4.71
C ALA A 201 -1.50 -0.69 4.26
N GLY A 202 -1.38 -0.44 2.96
CA GLY A 202 -1.51 0.90 2.38
C GLY A 202 -2.90 1.50 2.61
N ALA A 203 -3.97 0.74 2.35
CA ALA A 203 -5.34 1.22 2.58
C ALA A 203 -5.58 1.57 4.06
N ARG A 204 -5.06 0.75 4.97
CA ARG A 204 -5.16 0.96 6.42
C ARG A 204 -4.39 2.20 6.87
N LEU A 205 -3.22 2.46 6.28
CA LEU A 205 -2.49 3.70 6.55
C LEU A 205 -3.33 4.92 6.16
N GLY A 206 -3.97 4.89 4.99
CA GLY A 206 -4.86 5.97 4.55
C GLY A 206 -5.99 6.23 5.54
N MET A 207 -6.61 5.16 6.05
CA MET A 207 -7.67 5.27 7.06
C MET A 207 -7.15 5.90 8.37
N MET A 208 -6.00 5.47 8.87
CA MET A 208 -5.43 6.07 10.08
C MET A 208 -5.01 7.52 9.86
N PHE A 209 -4.47 7.85 8.68
CA PHE A 209 -4.13 9.21 8.31
C PHE A 209 -5.35 10.10 8.37
N ASP A 210 -6.45 9.69 7.71
CA ASP A 210 -7.73 10.38 7.76
C ASP A 210 -8.19 10.58 9.22
N LEU A 211 -8.17 9.54 10.04
CA LEU A 211 -8.53 9.66 11.46
C LEU A 211 -7.64 10.65 12.23
N ALA A 212 -6.33 10.66 11.96
CA ALA A 212 -5.38 11.57 12.59
C ALA A 212 -5.55 13.04 12.16
N THR A 213 -6.23 13.31 11.04
CA THR A 213 -6.58 14.70 10.66
C THR A 213 -7.70 15.29 11.52
N ARG A 214 -8.42 14.47 12.30
CA ARG A 214 -9.44 14.95 13.24
C ARG A 214 -8.76 15.49 14.49
N ALA A 215 -9.08 16.71 14.90
CA ALA A 215 -8.45 17.38 16.05
C ALA A 215 -8.71 16.70 17.42
N ASP A 216 -9.71 15.80 17.50
CA ASP A 216 -10.25 15.33 18.78
C ASP A 216 -10.11 13.81 19.02
N VAL A 217 -9.36 13.08 18.21
CA VAL A 217 -9.19 11.63 18.40
C VAL A 217 -7.76 11.33 18.79
N GLN A 218 -7.52 11.14 20.10
CA GLN A 218 -6.38 10.32 20.50
C GLN A 218 -6.62 8.94 19.90
N LEU A 219 -5.72 8.45 19.05
CA LEU A 219 -5.81 7.14 18.39
C LEU A 219 -5.99 5.96 19.35
N ARG A 220 -5.86 6.19 20.67
CA ARG A 220 -6.09 5.26 21.77
C ARG A 220 -7.55 4.87 22.00
N ASP A 221 -8.53 5.61 21.47
CA ASP A 221 -9.95 5.42 21.84
C ASP A 221 -10.80 4.69 20.77
N VAL A 222 -10.19 4.12 19.71
CA VAL A 222 -10.94 3.52 18.57
C VAL A 222 -10.78 1.99 18.47
N TYR A 223 -10.13 1.32 19.44
CA TYR A 223 -10.00 -0.15 19.47
C TYR A 223 -10.30 -0.76 20.83
#